data_AF-A0A0T5ZJB0-F1
#
_entry.id   AF-A0A0T5ZJB0-F1
#
_cell.length_a   1.000
_cell.length_b   1.000
_cell.length_c   1.000
_cell.angle_alpha   90.00
_cell.angle_beta   90.00
_cell.angle_gamma   90.00
#
_symmetry.space_group_name_H-M   'P 1'
#
loop_
_entity.id
_entity.type
_entity.pdbx_description
1 polymer ?
#
loop_
_entity_poly.entity_id
_entity_poly.type
_entity_poly.pdbx_seq_one_letter_code
_entity_poly.pdbx_strand_id
1 'polypeptide(L)'
;MTKNSIFITLIIACLSISFLLTGCSTYEQVKEFIHPDYIKCYVAQVIDGDTFDCQLSDVNIEKVRLIGIGIPESIGDTATNFSKSYLRR
;
A
#
# COMPACT_ATOMS: atom_id res chain seq x y z
N MET A 1 11.30 -22.87 54.46
CA MET A 1 11.65 -22.46 53.08
C MET A 1 13.14 -22.19 53.01
N THR A 2 13.90 -23.01 52.30
CA THR A 2 15.36 -22.84 52.15
C THR A 2 15.63 -21.69 51.17
N LYS A 3 16.68 -20.89 51.41
CA LYS A 3 17.05 -19.74 50.55
C LYS A 3 17.03 -20.09 49.05
N ASN A 4 17.44 -21.31 48.71
CA ASN A 4 17.45 -21.85 47.35
C ASN A 4 16.06 -21.87 46.68
N SER A 5 14.99 -22.15 47.45
CA SER A 5 13.62 -22.15 46.92
C SER A 5 13.15 -20.74 46.55
N ILE A 6 13.59 -19.70 47.27
CA ILE A 6 13.24 -18.31 46.99
C ILE A 6 13.99 -17.82 45.74
N PHE A 7 15.27 -18.19 45.60
CA PHE A 7 16.06 -17.87 44.42
C PHE A 7 15.49 -18.50 43.14
N ILE A 8 15.06 -19.76 43.21
CA ILE A 8 14.46 -20.45 42.05
C ILE A 8 13.14 -19.77 41.64
N THR A 9 12.29 -19.41 42.60
CA THR A 9 11.02 -18.72 42.31
C THR A 9 11.25 -17.34 41.69
N LEU A 10 12.27 -16.59 42.15
CA LEU A 10 12.66 -15.30 41.55
C LEU A 10 13.13 -15.44 40.11
N ILE A 11 13.91 -16.48 39.79
CA ILE A 11 14.40 -16.73 38.43
C ILE A 11 13.22 -17.05 37.49
N ILE A 12 12.29 -17.89 37.92
CA ILE A 12 11.10 -18.26 37.13
C ILE A 12 10.22 -17.03 36.89
N ALA A 13 10.04 -16.17 37.90
CA ALA A 13 9.27 -14.94 37.78
C ALA A 13 9.92 -13.95 36.80
N CYS A 14 11.25 -13.80 36.81
CA CYS A 14 11.94 -12.95 35.85
C CYS A 14 11.81 -13.48 34.41
N LEU A 15 11.95 -14.80 34.20
CA LEU A 15 11.84 -15.42 32.88
C LEU A 15 10.44 -15.27 32.28
N SER A 16 9.39 -15.41 33.09
CA SER A 16 8.00 -15.24 32.61
C SER A 16 7.69 -13.80 32.23
N ILE A 17 8.21 -12.82 32.97
CA ILE A 17 8.05 -11.38 32.66
C ILE A 17 8.77 -11.04 31.36
N SER A 18 9.99 -11.55 31.15
CA SER A 18 10.72 -11.33 29.89
C SER A 18 9.98 -11.91 28.68
N PHE A 19 9.37 -13.08 28.82
CA PHE A 19 8.61 -13.73 27.74
C PHE A 19 7.32 -12.96 27.39
N LEU A 20 6.66 -12.36 28.39
CA LEU A 20 5.45 -11.55 28.19
C LEU A 20 5.76 -10.20 27.51
N LEU A 21 6.92 -9.60 27.77
CA LEU A 21 7.32 -8.31 27.18
C LEU A 21 7.77 -8.43 25.71
N THR A 22 8.25 -9.60 25.27
CA THR A 22 8.66 -9.84 23.88
C THR A 22 7.50 -10.08 22.91
N GLY A 23 6.28 -10.30 23.40
CA GLY A 23 5.10 -10.57 22.57
C GLY A 23 4.35 -9.33 22.08
N CYS A 24 4.75 -8.12 22.49
CA CYS A 24 3.95 -6.90 22.29
C CYS A 24 4.55 -5.88 21.28
N SER A 25 5.63 -6.21 20.58
CA SER A 25 6.35 -5.22 19.75
C SER A 25 6.18 -5.35 18.23
N THR A 26 5.40 -6.30 17.71
CA THR A 26 5.28 -6.43 16.25
C THR A 26 3.88 -6.83 15.80
N TYR A 27 2.99 -5.85 15.74
CA TYR A 27 2.07 -5.78 14.59
C TYR A 27 2.05 -4.32 14.13
N GLU A 28 3.17 -3.94 13.50
CA GLU A 28 3.22 -2.77 12.64
C GLU A 28 2.00 -2.76 11.72
N GLN A 29 1.42 -1.58 11.63
CA GLN A 29 0.31 -1.21 10.78
C GLN A 29 0.34 -1.97 9.46
N VAL A 30 -0.77 -2.63 9.15
CA VAL A 30 -1.23 -3.04 7.83
C VAL A 30 -0.16 -2.78 6.78
N LYS A 31 0.71 -3.78 6.55
CA LYS A 31 1.58 -3.79 5.38
C LYS A 31 0.69 -3.42 4.20
N GLU A 32 0.88 -2.20 3.73
CA GLU A 32 0.41 -1.73 2.44
C GLU A 32 0.69 -2.90 1.50
N PHE A 33 -0.35 -3.44 0.87
CA PHE A 33 -0.23 -4.60 -0.01
C PHE A 33 0.86 -4.27 -1.04
N ILE A 34 2.08 -4.73 -0.81
CA ILE A 34 3.16 -4.66 -1.77
C ILE A 34 2.81 -5.73 -2.80
N HIS A 35 1.92 -5.38 -3.71
CA HIS A 35 1.94 -6.00 -5.01
C HIS A 35 3.17 -5.43 -5.72
N PRO A 36 4.21 -6.24 -5.97
CA PRO A 36 5.47 -5.76 -6.56
C PRO A 36 5.31 -5.16 -7.96
N ASP A 37 4.13 -5.29 -8.57
CA ASP A 37 3.84 -4.88 -9.95
C ASP A 37 3.09 -3.56 -10.07
N TYR A 38 2.74 -2.88 -8.97
CA TYR A 38 1.98 -1.63 -9.01
C TYR A 38 2.89 -0.44 -8.75
N ILE A 39 3.10 0.37 -9.79
CA ILE A 39 3.85 1.61 -9.68
C ILE A 39 2.86 2.75 -9.42
N LYS A 40 3.04 3.44 -8.29
CA LYS A 40 2.26 4.66 -7.98
C LYS A 40 2.65 5.74 -9.00
N CYS A 41 1.65 6.42 -9.56
CA CYS A 41 1.85 7.55 -10.47
C CYS A 41 0.77 8.61 -10.24
N TYR A 42 1.07 9.84 -10.65
CA TYR A 42 0.12 10.94 -10.67
C TYR A 42 -0.38 11.16 -12.10
N VAL A 43 -1.69 11.25 -12.30
CA VAL A 43 -2.25 11.54 -13.63
C VAL A 43 -2.01 13.01 -13.93
N ALA A 44 -1.07 13.29 -14.83
CA ALA A 44 -0.75 14.65 -15.28
C ALA A 44 -1.79 15.17 -16.27
N GLN A 45 -2.21 14.30 -17.20
CA GLN A 45 -3.20 14.63 -18.21
C GLN A 45 -4.03 13.41 -18.61
N VAL A 46 -5.32 13.63 -18.84
CA VAL A 46 -6.20 12.65 -19.49
C VAL A 46 -6.22 12.94 -20.99
N ILE A 47 -5.74 11.99 -21.80
CA ILE A 47 -5.68 12.11 -23.26
C ILE A 47 -7.04 11.78 -23.87
N ASP A 48 -7.59 10.61 -23.49
CA ASP A 48 -8.93 10.16 -23.84
C ASP A 48 -9.51 9.28 -22.72
N GLY A 49 -10.59 8.55 -22.97
CA GLY A 49 -11.25 7.78 -21.92
C GLY A 49 -10.44 6.60 -21.38
N ASP A 50 -9.46 6.04 -22.12
CA ASP A 50 -8.65 4.89 -21.69
C ASP A 50 -7.14 5.15 -21.68
N THR A 51 -6.71 6.33 -22.12
CA THR A 51 -5.29 6.72 -22.23
C THR A 51 -4.98 8.00 -21.44
N PHE A 52 -3.89 7.96 -20.68
CA PHE A 52 -3.48 9.03 -19.77
C PHE A 52 -1.97 9.23 -19.78
N ASP A 53 -1.52 10.46 -19.51
CA ASP A 53 -0.13 10.73 -19.18
C ASP A 53 0.05 10.68 -17.66
N CYS A 54 0.91 9.77 -17.22
CA CYS A 54 1.18 9.48 -15.82
C CYS A 54 2.61 9.87 -15.46
N GLN A 55 2.73 10.72 -14.43
CA GLN A 55 3.99 11.12 -13.85
C GLN A 55 4.42 10.09 -12.80
N LEU A 56 5.54 9.40 -13.08
CA LEU A 56 6.14 8.39 -12.19
C LEU A 56 7.15 9.03 -11.23
N SER A 57 7.81 10.09 -11.68
CA SER A 57 8.74 10.91 -10.91
C SER A 57 8.79 12.33 -11.50
N ASP A 58 9.49 13.26 -10.87
CA ASP A 58 9.56 14.67 -11.29
C ASP A 58 9.95 14.88 -12.77
N VAL A 59 10.60 13.90 -13.38
CA VAL A 59 11.16 14.01 -14.74
C VAL A 59 10.52 13.02 -15.72
N ASN A 60 9.82 11.99 -15.23
CA ASN A 60 9.33 10.90 -16.08
C ASN A 60 7.80 10.95 -16.18
N ILE A 61 7.33 11.32 -17.37
CA ILE A 61 5.93 11.23 -17.78
C ILE A 61 5.83 10.11 -18.81
N GLU A 62 5.01 9.11 -18.50
CA GLU A 62 4.76 7.96 -19.35
C GLU A 62 3.30 7.95 -19.81
N LYS A 63 3.08 7.56 -21.07
CA LYS A 63 1.74 7.37 -21.59
C LYS A 63 1.24 5.97 -21.23
N VAL A 64 0.15 5.90 -20.49
CA VAL A 64 -0.46 4.66 -20.01
C VAL A 64 -1.82 4.48 -20.66
N ARG A 65 -2.08 3.27 -21.16
CA ARG A 65 -3.39 2.86 -21.69
C ARG A 65 -3.95 1.71 -20.88
N LEU A 66 -5.25 1.76 -20.56
CA LEU A 66 -5.93 0.68 -19.85
C LEU A 66 -5.94 -0.60 -20.69
N ILE A 67 -5.38 -1.67 -20.12
CA ILE A 67 -5.33 -2.98 -20.77
C ILE A 67 -6.72 -3.64 -20.70
N GLY A 68 -7.16 -4.21 -21.82
CA GLY A 68 -8.45 -4.91 -21.90
C GLY A 68 -9.66 -3.99 -22.01
N ILE A 69 -9.46 -2.67 -22.09
CA ILE A 69 -10.50 -1.69 -22.33
C ILE A 69 -10.43 -1.22 -23.78
N GLY A 70 -11.60 -1.14 -24.42
CA GLY A 70 -11.78 -0.54 -25.73
C GLY A 70 -12.99 0.38 -25.68
N ILE A 71 -12.81 1.64 -26.05
CA ILE A 71 -13.87 2.63 -26.05
C ILE A 71 -14.41 2.76 -27.47
N PRO A 72 -15.72 2.52 -27.70
CA PRO A 72 -16.35 2.80 -28.98
C PRO A 72 -16.26 4.28 -29.34
N GLU A 73 -15.96 4.59 -30.60
CA GLU A 73 -15.84 5.98 -31.09
C GLU A 73 -17.11 6.81 -30.80
N SER A 74 -18.28 6.18 -30.86
CA SER A 74 -19.57 6.83 -30.61
C SER A 74 -19.72 7.44 -29.21
N ILE A 75 -18.92 7.00 -28.24
CA ILE A 75 -18.97 7.50 -26.85
C ILE A 75 -17.63 8.10 -26.39
N GLY A 76 -16.69 8.34 -27.29
CA GLY A 76 -15.32 8.78 -26.98
C GLY A 76 -15.28 10.02 -26.08
N ASP A 77 -16.08 11.05 -26.41
CA ASP A 77 -16.15 12.30 -25.63
C ASP A 77 -16.73 12.07 -24.23
N THR A 78 -17.80 11.27 -24.13
CA THR A 78 -18.43 10.93 -22.85
C THR A 78 -17.46 10.18 -21.95
N ALA A 79 -16.77 9.17 -22.48
CA ALA A 79 -15.79 8.39 -21.74
C ALA A 79 -14.59 9.25 -21.32
N THR A 80 -14.10 10.13 -22.20
CA THR A 80 -13.03 11.07 -21.88
C THR A 80 -13.43 12.02 -20.73
N ASN A 81 -14.65 12.55 -20.76
CA ASN A 81 -15.16 13.43 -19.70
C ASN A 81 -15.36 12.68 -18.38
N PHE A 82 -15.82 11.44 -18.44
CA PHE A 82 -15.89 10.57 -17.26
C PHE A 82 -14.51 10.39 -16.64
N SER A 83 -13.50 9.99 -17.42
CA SER A 83 -12.13 9.79 -16.93
C SER A 83 -11.52 11.08 -16.38
N LYS A 84 -11.73 12.23 -17.05
CA LYS A 84 -11.35 13.55 -16.52
C LYS A 84 -11.99 13.85 -15.17
N SER A 85 -13.27 13.51 -14.97
CA SER A 85 -13.98 13.76 -13.71
C SER A 85 -13.52 12.85 -12.57
N TYR A 86 -13.08 11.63 -12.89
CA TYR A 86 -12.68 10.64 -11.89
C TYR A 86 -11.22 10.77 -11.49
N LEU A 87 -10.35 11.12 -12.46
CA LEU A 87 -8.90 11.17 -12.28
C LEU A 87 -8.35 12.55 -11.96
N ARG A 88 -9.09 13.65 -12.22
CA ARG A 88 -8.72 14.96 -11.67
C ARG A 88 -8.99 14.98 -10.18
N ARG A 89 -7.93 15.03 -9.38
CA ARG A 89 -7.95 15.47 -7.98
C ARG A 89 -7.20 16.78 -7.85
#